data_AF-A0A2R6P2J9-F1
#
_entry.id   AF-A0A2R6P2J9-F1
#
_cell.length_a   1.000
_cell.length_b   1.000
_cell.length_c   1.000
_cell.angle_alpha   90.00
_cell.angle_beta   90.00
_cell.angle_gamma   90.00
#
_symmetry.space_group_name_H-M   'P 1'
#
loop_
_entity.id
_entity.type
_entity.pdbx_description
1 polymer ?
#
loop_
_entity_poly.entity_id
_entity_poly.type
_entity_poly.pdbx_seq_one_letter_code
_entity_poly.pdbx_strand_id
1 'polypeptide(L)'
;MANAWKRHRPANLLAPKPLVLLLSSSLVLLLFFLLSSRTSSNDNPSPNTLKTLILYPTIKPFDCYDSPQSHPVIANLVEGLKHPFLYSLSDLGSIPEKPPKNIVRILKGKLFRRPDISATVQEVIEKMRTEGKNGIFVDVGANVGMASFAAAVMGVRVLAFEPVFENLQRICDGVYFNRVGDLMTVFEAAASDRLGNVTFHKLVGRLDNSAVSATGAKLAFKSNEEIALQVRSIPIDEVIPESEPVLLLKIDVQGWEYHVLKGASKLLSRKKGEAPYIIYEEDERLLQASNSSAKEIRDFLQSVGYHECTQHGTDAHCIKK
;
A
#
# COMPACT_ATOMS: atom_id res chain seq x y z
N MET A 1 32.23 -55.71 9.53
CA MET A 1 33.37 -55.85 10.46
C MET A 1 34.48 -54.90 10.05
N ALA A 2 35.04 -54.17 11.03
CA ALA A 2 36.34 -53.47 11.06
C ALA A 2 36.60 -52.20 10.21
N ASN A 3 36.42 -51.04 10.86
CA ASN A 3 37.35 -49.90 11.08
C ASN A 3 38.54 -49.66 10.13
N ALA A 4 38.74 -48.38 9.75
CA ALA A 4 39.94 -47.64 10.14
C ALA A 4 39.85 -46.12 9.82
N TRP A 5 39.98 -45.32 10.88
CA TRP A 5 40.23 -43.87 10.87
C TRP A 5 41.51 -43.49 10.09
N LYS A 6 41.49 -42.35 9.38
CA LYS A 6 42.70 -41.62 8.99
C LYS A 6 42.66 -40.17 9.50
N ARG A 7 43.73 -39.84 10.23
CA ARG A 7 44.03 -38.61 10.97
C ARG A 7 44.01 -37.35 10.08
N HIS A 8 43.50 -36.25 10.64
CA HIS A 8 43.73 -34.88 10.16
C HIS A 8 45.23 -34.56 10.10
N ARG A 9 45.68 -33.95 8.99
CA ARG A 9 46.94 -33.20 8.90
C ARG A 9 46.64 -31.71 9.08
N PRO A 10 47.46 -30.93 9.83
CA PRO A 10 47.32 -29.49 9.87
C PRO A 10 47.76 -28.88 8.54
N ALA A 11 46.99 -27.93 8.02
CA ALA A 11 47.37 -27.14 6.85
C ALA A 11 48.47 -26.15 7.25
N ASN A 12 49.56 -26.15 6.50
CA ASN A 12 50.65 -25.18 6.67
C ASN A 12 50.16 -23.76 6.38
N LEU A 13 50.44 -22.87 7.32
CA LEU A 13 50.20 -21.43 7.22
C LEU A 13 50.93 -20.83 6.01
N LEU A 14 50.22 -19.88 5.39
CA LEU A 14 50.49 -19.23 4.12
C LEU A 14 51.91 -18.66 4.00
N ALA A 15 52.59 -18.99 2.90
CA ALA A 15 53.79 -18.31 2.42
C ALA A 15 53.49 -16.81 2.17
N PRO A 16 54.46 -15.88 2.22
CA PRO A 16 54.23 -14.42 2.26
C PRO A 16 53.72 -13.77 0.96
N LYS A 17 53.50 -14.53 -0.13
CA LYS A 17 53.10 -13.98 -1.43
C LYS A 17 51.62 -13.60 -1.62
N PRO A 18 50.59 -14.18 -0.95
CA PRO A 18 49.20 -13.77 -1.10
C PRO A 18 48.82 -12.59 -0.19
N LEU A 19 49.61 -12.29 0.86
CA LEU A 19 49.32 -11.18 1.78
C LEU A 19 49.57 -9.81 1.13
N VAL A 20 50.61 -9.70 0.30
CA VAL A 20 50.95 -8.47 -0.42
C VAL A 20 49.89 -8.14 -1.49
N LEU A 21 49.32 -9.15 -2.14
CA LEU A 21 48.24 -9.00 -3.13
C LEU A 21 46.90 -8.59 -2.50
N LEU A 22 46.61 -9.04 -1.27
CA LEU A 22 45.42 -8.64 -0.51
C LEU A 22 45.53 -7.22 0.03
N LEU A 23 46.72 -6.78 0.41
CA LEU A 23 46.97 -5.40 0.87
C LEU A 23 46.93 -4.39 -0.28
N SER A 24 47.41 -4.77 -1.48
CA SER A 24 47.35 -3.87 -2.64
C SER A 24 45.93 -3.65 -3.17
N SER A 25 45.08 -4.68 -3.16
CA SER A 25 43.69 -4.56 -3.63
C SER A 25 42.80 -3.76 -2.68
N SER A 26 43.02 -3.89 -1.37
CA SER A 26 42.31 -3.11 -0.35
C SER A 26 42.73 -1.64 -0.35
N LEU A 27 44.01 -1.32 -0.61
CA LEU A 27 44.47 0.08 -0.74
C LEU A 27 43.90 0.76 -1.99
N VAL A 28 43.79 0.04 -3.12
CA VAL A 28 43.18 0.57 -4.36
C VAL A 28 41.68 0.83 -4.17
N LEU A 29 40.95 -0.05 -3.47
CA LEU A 29 39.54 0.16 -3.11
C LEU A 29 39.37 1.39 -2.21
N LEU A 30 40.25 1.59 -1.23
CA LEU A 30 40.20 2.74 -0.31
C LEU A 30 40.49 4.06 -1.04
N LEU A 31 41.45 4.06 -1.97
CA LEU A 31 41.72 5.20 -2.86
C LEU A 31 40.54 5.49 -3.79
N PHE A 32 39.87 4.47 -4.32
CA PHE A 32 38.66 4.65 -5.13
C PHE A 32 37.54 5.32 -4.32
N PHE A 33 37.28 4.89 -3.08
CA PHE A 33 36.32 5.56 -2.19
C PHE A 33 36.72 7.00 -1.81
N LEU A 34 38.01 7.27 -1.61
CA LEU A 34 38.50 8.62 -1.29
C LEU A 34 38.49 9.57 -2.51
N LEU A 35 38.62 9.04 -3.73
CA LEU A 35 38.54 9.82 -4.97
C LEU A 35 37.08 9.99 -5.43
N SER A 36 36.20 9.01 -5.21
CA SER A 36 34.75 9.13 -5.48
C SER A 36 34.01 10.02 -4.46
N SER A 37 34.62 10.30 -3.31
CA SER A 37 34.06 11.23 -2.31
C SER A 37 34.47 12.70 -2.52
N ARG A 38 35.23 13.01 -3.58
CA ARG A 38 35.62 14.38 -3.94
C ARG A 38 35.05 14.81 -5.30
N THR A 39 33.73 14.83 -5.39
CA THR A 39 32.98 15.77 -6.24
C THR A 39 31.54 15.83 -5.75
N SER A 40 31.20 16.87 -4.99
CA SER A 40 30.00 17.66 -5.29
C SER A 40 30.14 19.00 -4.58
N SER A 41 30.13 20.04 -5.41
CA SER A 41 30.02 21.44 -5.06
C SER A 41 28.91 21.68 -4.03
N ASN A 42 29.17 22.67 -3.18
CA ASN A 42 28.16 23.45 -2.50
C ASN A 42 27.19 24.02 -3.54
N ASP A 43 26.06 23.35 -3.77
CA ASP A 43 24.84 24.01 -4.17
C ASP A 43 23.86 23.84 -3.01
N ASN A 44 23.67 24.92 -2.26
CA ASN A 44 22.55 25.05 -1.35
C ASN A 44 21.26 24.84 -2.17
N PRO A 45 20.41 23.84 -1.88
CA PRO A 45 19.05 23.91 -2.35
C PRO A 45 18.38 25.04 -1.56
N SER A 46 18.03 26.10 -2.27
CA SER A 46 17.16 27.16 -1.77
C SER A 46 15.93 26.55 -1.08
N PRO A 47 15.56 26.98 0.14
CA PRO A 47 14.37 26.48 0.82
C PRO A 47 13.15 27.22 0.27
N ASN A 48 12.78 26.94 -0.98
CA ASN A 48 11.59 27.52 -1.61
C ASN A 48 10.79 26.51 -2.44
N THR A 49 10.83 25.23 -2.07
CA THR A 49 9.69 24.36 -2.37
C THR A 49 8.67 24.65 -1.29
N LEU A 50 7.66 25.48 -1.62
CA LEU A 50 6.43 25.56 -0.83
C LEU A 50 5.89 24.13 -0.75
N LYS A 51 6.23 23.40 0.32
CA LYS A 51 5.41 22.30 0.80
C LYS A 51 4.07 22.97 1.08
N THR A 52 3.09 22.72 0.22
CA THR A 52 1.69 22.88 0.61
C THR A 52 1.49 21.91 1.77
N LEU A 53 1.83 22.37 2.97
CA LEU A 53 1.55 21.73 4.23
C LEU A 53 0.04 21.80 4.36
N ILE A 54 -0.63 20.82 3.75
CA ILE A 54 -1.97 20.47 4.17
C ILE A 54 -1.79 19.96 5.58
N LEU A 55 -1.99 20.85 6.56
CA LEU A 55 -2.07 20.44 7.94
C LEU A 55 -3.33 19.60 8.07
N TYR A 56 -3.15 18.34 8.48
CA TYR A 56 -4.22 17.45 8.90
C TYR A 56 -4.39 17.63 10.42
N PRO A 57 -5.29 18.51 10.88
CA PRO A 57 -5.32 18.95 12.28
C PRO A 57 -5.73 17.83 13.26
N THR A 58 -6.42 16.82 12.75
CA THR A 58 -7.03 15.73 13.52
C THR A 58 -6.17 14.48 13.62
N ILE A 59 -5.28 14.24 12.65
CA ILE A 59 -4.33 13.13 12.68
C ILE A 59 -3.02 13.51 11.97
N LYS A 60 -1.88 13.23 12.60
CA LYS A 60 -0.59 13.34 11.93
C LYS A 60 -0.42 12.18 10.95
N PRO A 61 0.02 12.44 9.70
CA PRO A 61 0.43 11.38 8.79
C PRO A 61 1.47 10.46 9.46
N PHE A 62 1.41 9.18 9.14
CA PHE A 62 2.38 8.18 9.54
C PHE A 62 3.71 8.45 8.85
N ASP A 63 4.79 8.57 9.62
CA ASP A 63 6.12 8.82 9.07
C ASP A 63 6.76 7.51 8.61
N CYS A 64 6.75 7.30 7.29
CA CYS A 64 7.35 6.12 6.70
C CYS A 64 8.88 6.08 6.76
N TYR A 65 9.55 7.22 6.93
CA TYR A 65 11.01 7.26 7.07
C TYR A 65 11.47 6.89 8.49
N ASP A 66 10.59 7.02 9.48
CA ASP A 66 10.81 6.57 10.86
C ASP A 66 10.37 5.10 11.08
N SER A 67 9.69 4.48 10.11
CA SER A 67 9.22 3.10 10.21
C SER A 67 10.36 2.08 10.08
N PRO A 68 10.41 1.00 10.90
CA PRO A 68 11.39 -0.07 10.74
C PRO A 68 11.21 -0.77 9.37
N GLN A 69 12.19 -0.58 8.47
CA GLN A 69 12.13 -1.11 7.11
C GLN A 69 12.14 -2.64 7.06
N SER A 70 11.31 -3.23 6.19
CA SER A 70 11.19 -4.67 5.99
C SER A 70 11.27 -5.09 4.52
N HIS A 71 12.44 -5.59 4.12
CA HIS A 71 12.71 -6.28 2.85
C HIS A 71 12.66 -5.41 1.57
N PRO A 72 13.45 -5.75 0.53
CA PRO A 72 13.46 -5.03 -0.75
C PRO A 72 12.08 -4.95 -1.45
N VAL A 73 11.79 -3.82 -2.09
CA VAL A 73 10.66 -3.65 -3.04
C VAL A 73 11.22 -3.42 -4.44
N ILE A 74 10.56 -3.96 -5.47
CA ILE A 74 10.98 -3.85 -6.88
C ILE A 74 9.83 -3.34 -7.77
N ALA A 75 10.17 -2.53 -8.77
CA ALA A 75 9.26 -2.14 -9.85
C ALA A 75 9.39 -3.11 -11.04
N ASN A 76 8.28 -3.53 -11.65
CA ASN A 76 8.32 -4.36 -12.86
C ASN A 76 7.14 -4.13 -13.81
N LEU A 77 7.32 -4.47 -15.08
CA LEU A 77 6.27 -4.45 -16.11
C LEU A 77 5.31 -5.64 -15.92
N VAL A 78 4.03 -5.39 -16.18
CA VAL A 78 2.94 -6.38 -16.05
C VAL A 78 2.30 -6.63 -17.41
N GLU A 79 1.90 -7.89 -17.66
CA GLU A 79 1.29 -8.30 -18.92
C GLU A 79 0.00 -7.51 -19.20
N GLY A 80 -0.04 -6.83 -20.36
CA GLY A 80 -1.21 -6.10 -20.83
C GLY A 80 -1.45 -4.74 -20.18
N LEU A 81 -0.51 -4.21 -19.37
CA LEU A 81 -0.64 -2.91 -18.72
C LEU A 81 0.46 -1.94 -19.17
N LYS A 82 0.08 -0.68 -19.36
CA LYS A 82 0.96 0.40 -19.83
C LYS A 82 1.94 0.88 -18.75
N HIS A 83 1.54 0.81 -17.48
CA HIS A 83 2.30 1.29 -16.34
C HIS A 83 2.94 0.14 -15.55
N PRO A 84 4.16 0.33 -15.01
CA PRO A 84 4.77 -0.67 -14.14
C PRO A 84 4.02 -0.76 -12.81
N PHE A 85 4.09 -1.93 -12.18
CA PHE A 85 3.55 -2.18 -10.84
C PHE A 85 4.69 -2.37 -9.86
N LEU A 86 4.43 -1.97 -8.62
CA LEU A 86 5.39 -2.03 -7.52
C LEU A 86 5.02 -3.22 -6.64
N TYR A 87 6.01 -4.05 -6.33
CA TYR A 87 5.83 -5.26 -5.53
C TYR A 87 6.90 -5.32 -4.44
N SER A 88 6.48 -5.46 -3.19
CA SER A 88 7.37 -5.80 -2.08
C SER A 88 7.76 -7.27 -2.14
N LEU A 89 9.01 -7.61 -1.80
CA LEU A 89 9.37 -9.02 -1.53
C LEU A 89 8.50 -9.61 -0.41
N SER A 90 7.94 -8.78 0.47
CA SER A 90 6.99 -9.20 1.50
C SER A 90 5.60 -9.52 0.94
N ASP A 91 5.18 -8.92 -0.18
CA ASP A 91 3.93 -9.26 -0.91
C ASP A 91 4.02 -10.63 -1.57
N LEU A 92 5.25 -11.11 -1.72
CA LEU A 92 5.58 -12.42 -2.23
C LEU A 92 5.50 -13.49 -1.11
N GLY A 93 5.28 -13.08 0.15
CA GLY A 93 5.22 -13.93 1.34
C GLY A 93 6.60 -14.32 1.87
N SER A 94 6.66 -15.00 3.03
CA SER A 94 7.87 -15.69 3.48
C SER A 94 8.33 -16.64 2.39
N ILE A 95 9.62 -16.69 2.01
CA ILE A 95 10.17 -17.66 1.04
C ILE A 95 9.65 -19.04 1.44
N PRO A 96 8.61 -19.57 0.79
CA PRO A 96 8.15 -20.91 1.09
C PRO A 96 9.20 -21.85 0.49
N GLU A 97 9.13 -23.13 0.81
CA GLU A 97 9.81 -24.17 0.03
C GLU A 97 9.49 -24.08 -1.49
N LYS A 98 8.50 -23.27 -1.89
CA LYS A 98 8.15 -22.91 -3.28
C LYS A 98 8.06 -21.40 -3.49
N PRO A 99 8.80 -20.83 -4.45
CA PRO A 99 8.76 -19.40 -4.72
C PRO A 99 7.35 -18.93 -5.14
N PRO A 100 6.95 -17.72 -4.75
CA PRO A 100 5.67 -17.10 -5.10
C PRO A 100 5.44 -17.00 -6.60
N LYS A 101 4.17 -17.04 -7.03
CA LYS A 101 3.77 -17.22 -8.43
C LYS A 101 4.41 -16.21 -9.39
N ASN A 102 4.58 -14.97 -8.96
CA ASN A 102 5.21 -13.91 -9.76
C ASN A 102 6.73 -14.12 -9.92
N ILE A 103 7.43 -14.60 -8.88
CA ILE A 103 8.84 -15.02 -8.99
C ILE A 103 8.97 -16.19 -9.97
N VAL A 104 8.10 -17.20 -9.84
CA VAL A 104 8.06 -18.33 -10.76
C VAL A 104 7.84 -17.87 -12.22
N ARG A 105 7.07 -16.80 -12.44
CA ARG A 105 6.86 -16.22 -13.76
C ARG A 105 8.12 -15.54 -14.29
N ILE A 106 8.79 -14.69 -13.51
CA ILE A 106 10.08 -14.09 -13.91
C ILE A 106 11.11 -15.17 -14.25
N LEU A 107 11.24 -16.19 -13.40
CA LEU A 107 12.17 -17.30 -13.62
C LEU A 107 11.86 -18.06 -14.92
N LYS A 108 10.64 -17.92 -15.46
CA LYS A 108 10.20 -18.48 -16.76
C LYS A 108 10.19 -17.44 -17.89
N GLY A 109 10.79 -16.27 -17.69
CA GLY A 109 10.79 -15.16 -18.66
C GLY A 109 9.43 -14.51 -18.89
N LYS A 110 8.47 -14.70 -17.97
CA LYS A 110 7.12 -14.15 -18.05
C LYS A 110 6.97 -12.92 -17.16
N LEU A 111 6.22 -11.94 -17.65
CA LEU A 111 5.80 -10.76 -16.86
C LEU A 111 4.94 -11.17 -15.67
N PHE A 112 4.79 -10.29 -14.68
CA PHE A 112 3.90 -10.56 -13.55
C PHE A 112 2.43 -10.67 -13.99
N ARG A 113 1.61 -11.36 -13.17
CA ARG A 113 0.17 -11.47 -13.41
C ARG A 113 -0.49 -10.10 -13.25
N ARG A 114 -1.44 -9.77 -14.14
CA ARG A 114 -2.33 -8.60 -14.02
C ARG A 114 -2.99 -8.57 -12.63
N PRO A 115 -2.78 -7.52 -11.82
CA PRO A 115 -3.48 -7.32 -10.56
C PRO A 115 -4.77 -6.52 -10.82
N ASP A 116 -5.92 -7.18 -10.64
CA ASP A 116 -7.22 -6.68 -11.12
C ASP A 116 -7.57 -5.29 -10.54
N ILE A 117 -7.55 -5.12 -9.21
CA ILE A 117 -7.91 -3.84 -8.57
C ILE A 117 -7.00 -2.69 -8.99
N SER A 118 -5.69 -2.91 -9.02
CA SER A 118 -4.75 -1.84 -9.31
C SER A 118 -4.67 -1.53 -10.81
N ALA A 119 -5.05 -2.46 -11.71
CA ALA A 119 -5.34 -2.13 -13.10
C ALA A 119 -6.63 -1.29 -13.22
N THR A 120 -7.70 -1.64 -12.51
CA THR A 120 -8.95 -0.87 -12.48
C THR A 120 -8.73 0.57 -12.00
N VAL A 121 -7.94 0.75 -10.94
CA VAL A 121 -7.58 2.09 -10.42
C VAL A 121 -6.89 2.93 -11.50
N GLN A 122 -5.92 2.36 -12.22
CA GLN A 122 -5.23 3.08 -13.31
C GLN A 122 -6.19 3.43 -14.46
N GLU A 123 -7.06 2.51 -14.85
CA GLU A 123 -8.05 2.74 -15.91
C GLU A 123 -9.01 3.88 -15.55
N VAL A 124 -9.52 3.91 -14.31
CA VAL A 124 -10.42 4.97 -13.84
C VAL A 124 -9.69 6.32 -13.76
N ILE A 125 -8.47 6.35 -13.21
CA ILE A 125 -7.66 7.57 -13.14
C ILE A 125 -7.37 8.12 -14.54
N GLU A 126 -6.96 7.27 -15.48
CA GLU A 126 -6.66 7.71 -16.85
C GLU A 126 -7.93 8.25 -17.53
N LYS A 127 -9.07 7.56 -17.38
CA LYS A 127 -10.35 8.06 -17.87
C LYS A 127 -10.67 9.44 -17.30
N MET A 128 -10.61 9.63 -15.99
CA MET A 128 -10.95 10.92 -15.35
C MET A 128 -10.01 12.05 -15.81
N ARG A 129 -8.72 11.76 -15.99
CA ARG A 129 -7.76 12.72 -16.55
C ARG A 129 -8.04 13.06 -18.01
N THR A 130 -8.44 12.09 -18.84
CA THR A 130 -8.84 12.36 -20.24
C THR A 130 -10.10 13.22 -20.32
N GLU A 131 -10.97 13.16 -19.31
CA GLU A 131 -12.13 14.06 -19.15
C GLU A 131 -11.74 15.44 -18.58
N GLY A 132 -10.45 15.73 -18.39
CA GLY A 132 -9.94 17.00 -17.89
C GLY A 132 -10.03 17.18 -16.37
N LYS A 133 -10.34 16.12 -15.61
CA LYS A 133 -10.40 16.17 -14.14
C LYS A 133 -9.02 15.91 -13.54
N ASN A 134 -8.73 16.62 -12.44
CA ASN A 134 -7.53 16.44 -11.62
C ASN A 134 -7.92 16.38 -10.14
N GLY A 135 -7.05 15.76 -9.34
CA GLY A 135 -7.27 15.59 -7.91
C GLY A 135 -6.45 14.44 -7.35
N ILE A 136 -6.73 14.09 -6.09
CA ILE A 136 -6.05 13.02 -5.36
C ILE A 136 -6.79 11.68 -5.51
N PHE A 137 -6.07 10.59 -5.26
CA PHE A 137 -6.64 9.28 -5.02
C PHE A 137 -6.69 9.00 -3.51
N VAL A 138 -7.82 8.49 -3.02
CA VAL A 138 -8.00 8.09 -1.62
C VAL A 138 -8.18 6.58 -1.58
N ASP A 139 -7.24 5.90 -0.93
CA ASP A 139 -7.21 4.43 -0.79
C ASP A 139 -7.54 4.05 0.65
N VAL A 140 -8.77 3.61 0.89
CA VAL A 140 -9.23 3.18 2.21
C VAL A 140 -9.14 1.65 2.30
N GLY A 141 -8.41 1.17 3.31
CA GLY A 141 -7.99 -0.22 3.38
C GLY A 141 -6.88 -0.48 2.36
N ALA A 142 -5.80 0.31 2.46
CA ALA A 142 -4.71 0.26 1.50
C ALA A 142 -3.95 -1.08 1.55
N ASN A 143 -4.06 -1.84 2.65
CA ASN A 143 -3.40 -3.12 2.85
C ASN A 143 -1.89 -2.97 2.60
N VAL A 144 -1.30 -3.73 1.67
CA VAL A 144 0.13 -3.62 1.34
C VAL A 144 0.45 -2.49 0.33
N GLY A 145 -0.53 -1.67 -0.04
CA GLY A 145 -0.35 -0.47 -0.86
C GLY A 145 -0.45 -0.69 -2.38
N MET A 146 -0.92 -1.85 -2.85
CA MET A 146 -0.97 -2.18 -4.29
C MET A 146 -1.71 -1.13 -5.14
N ALA A 147 -2.92 -0.72 -4.71
CA ALA A 147 -3.72 0.30 -5.40
C ALA A 147 -3.08 1.68 -5.28
N SER A 148 -2.64 2.04 -4.06
CA SER A 148 -1.90 3.27 -3.79
C SER A 148 -0.69 3.47 -4.71
N PHE A 149 0.19 2.46 -4.84
CA PHE A 149 1.37 2.55 -5.70
C PHE A 149 1.03 2.59 -7.18
N ALA A 150 -0.04 1.91 -7.60
CA ALA A 150 -0.51 1.96 -8.97
C ALA A 150 -1.03 3.35 -9.39
N ALA A 151 -1.58 4.12 -8.44
CA ALA A 151 -1.91 5.53 -8.67
C ALA A 151 -0.65 6.43 -8.59
N ALA A 152 0.22 6.21 -7.61
CA ALA A 152 1.43 7.01 -7.40
C ALA A 152 2.37 6.97 -8.62
N VAL A 153 2.53 5.81 -9.27
CA VAL A 153 3.34 5.68 -10.49
C VAL A 153 2.77 6.45 -11.69
N MET A 154 1.48 6.82 -11.66
CA MET A 154 0.88 7.73 -12.63
C MET A 154 1.06 9.21 -12.24
N GLY A 155 1.81 9.51 -11.18
CA GLY A 155 1.99 10.86 -10.66
C GLY A 155 0.74 11.43 -9.96
N VAL A 156 -0.15 10.57 -9.45
CA VAL A 156 -1.31 10.99 -8.65
C VAL A 156 -0.89 11.06 -7.18
N ARG A 157 -1.26 12.13 -6.48
CA ARG A 157 -1.13 12.19 -5.01
C ARG A 157 -2.14 11.24 -4.37
N VAL A 158 -1.69 10.50 -3.35
CA VAL A 158 -2.46 9.44 -2.70
C VAL A 158 -2.56 9.70 -1.21
N LEU A 159 -3.78 9.58 -0.68
CA LEU A 159 -4.04 9.47 0.76
C LEU A 159 -4.42 8.01 1.06
N ALA A 160 -3.53 7.30 1.75
CA ALA A 160 -3.71 5.88 2.08
C ALA A 160 -4.09 5.71 3.56
N PHE A 161 -5.18 5.01 3.84
CA PHE A 161 -5.62 4.68 5.20
C PHE A 161 -5.45 3.18 5.44
N GLU A 162 -4.60 2.83 6.40
CA GLU A 162 -4.33 1.45 6.78
C GLU A 162 -4.09 1.36 8.30
N PRO A 163 -4.94 0.67 9.07
CA PRO A 163 -4.77 0.57 10.51
C PRO A 163 -3.80 -0.52 10.97
N VAL A 164 -3.47 -1.52 10.13
CA VAL A 164 -2.65 -2.66 10.53
C VAL A 164 -1.17 -2.34 10.39
N PHE A 165 -0.46 -2.36 11.51
CA PHE A 165 0.97 -1.99 11.59
C PHE A 165 1.85 -2.76 10.60
N GLU A 166 1.67 -4.07 10.45
CA GLU A 166 2.50 -4.85 9.53
C GLU A 166 2.24 -4.49 8.07
N ASN A 167 1.04 -4.04 7.73
CA ASN A 167 0.72 -3.55 6.40
C ASN A 167 1.32 -2.16 6.17
N LEU A 168 1.28 -1.29 7.19
CA LEU A 168 1.98 -0.01 7.17
C LEU A 168 3.48 -0.16 6.94
N GLN A 169 4.14 -1.15 7.55
CA GLN A 169 5.56 -1.43 7.28
C GLN A 169 5.81 -1.67 5.79
N ARG A 170 4.98 -2.50 5.14
CA ARG A 170 5.08 -2.79 3.70
C ARG A 170 4.82 -1.55 2.84
N ILE A 171 3.81 -0.76 3.19
CA ILE A 171 3.56 0.52 2.52
C ILE A 171 4.80 1.40 2.64
N CYS A 172 5.40 1.53 3.82
CA CYS A 172 6.55 2.40 4.00
C CYS A 172 7.81 1.92 3.27
N ASP A 173 8.04 0.61 3.20
CA ASP A 173 9.04 0.04 2.31
C ASP A 173 8.78 0.46 0.86
N GLY A 174 7.52 0.31 0.41
CA GLY A 174 7.13 0.73 -0.93
C GLY A 174 7.32 2.23 -1.17
N VAL A 175 7.00 3.09 -0.21
CA VAL A 175 7.26 4.55 -0.33
C VAL A 175 8.74 4.83 -0.51
N TYR A 176 9.59 4.21 0.32
CA TYR A 176 11.03 4.41 0.30
C TYR A 176 11.68 3.92 -1.00
N PHE A 177 11.46 2.65 -1.37
CA PHE A 177 12.10 2.05 -2.52
C PHE A 177 11.64 2.66 -3.85
N ASN A 178 10.38 3.09 -3.92
CA ASN A 178 9.84 3.70 -5.14
C ASN A 178 10.06 5.22 -5.20
N ARG A 179 10.58 5.83 -4.13
CA ARG A 179 10.84 7.28 -4.03
C ARG A 179 9.57 8.10 -4.30
N VAL A 180 8.43 7.63 -3.80
CA VAL A 180 7.12 8.27 -3.98
C VAL A 180 6.67 9.02 -2.73
N GLY A 181 7.59 9.35 -1.82
CA GLY A 181 7.29 10.06 -0.57
C GLY A 181 6.58 11.40 -0.77
N ASP A 182 6.86 12.10 -1.87
CA ASP A 182 6.19 13.37 -2.20
C ASP A 182 4.76 13.18 -2.74
N LEU A 183 4.39 11.96 -3.15
CA LEU A 183 3.08 11.62 -3.68
C LEU A 183 2.21 10.85 -2.67
N MET A 184 2.81 10.20 -1.69
CA MET A 184 2.13 9.30 -0.75
C MET A 184 2.03 9.94 0.63
N THR A 185 0.82 10.12 1.13
CA THR A 185 0.54 10.42 2.54
C THR A 185 -0.20 9.24 3.16
N VAL A 186 0.34 8.67 4.23
CA VAL A 186 -0.19 7.46 4.86
C VAL A 186 -0.78 7.81 6.23
N PHE A 187 -1.92 7.22 6.58
CA PHE A 187 -2.58 7.38 7.87
C PHE A 187 -2.73 6.02 8.55
N GLU A 188 -2.10 5.87 9.72
CA GLU A 188 -2.33 4.74 10.63
C GLU A 188 -3.68 4.93 11.35
N ALA A 189 -4.76 4.71 10.60
CA ALA A 189 -6.12 4.76 11.11
C ALA A 189 -7.07 3.99 10.19
N ALA A 190 -8.11 3.43 10.79
CA ALA A 190 -9.28 2.95 10.08
C ALA A 190 -10.17 4.14 9.72
N ALA A 191 -10.53 4.30 8.44
CA ALA A 191 -11.58 5.26 8.10
C ALA A 191 -12.92 4.77 8.65
N SER A 192 -13.72 5.67 9.24
CA SER A 192 -15.02 5.30 9.83
C SER A 192 -15.92 6.53 10.00
N ASP A 193 -17.09 6.38 10.61
CA ASP A 193 -18.08 7.45 10.83
C ASP A 193 -17.84 8.28 12.08
N ARG A 194 -16.78 7.97 12.86
CA ARG A 194 -16.47 8.63 14.13
C ARG A 194 -14.98 8.68 14.42
N LEU A 195 -14.58 9.74 15.12
CA LEU A 195 -13.28 9.83 15.77
C LEU A 195 -13.23 8.93 17.00
N GLY A 196 -12.11 8.23 17.21
CA GLY A 196 -11.90 7.42 18.41
C GLY A 196 -11.06 6.19 18.14
N ASN A 197 -11.41 5.09 18.79
CA ASN A 197 -10.82 3.78 18.55
C ASN A 197 -11.92 2.79 18.15
N VAL A 198 -11.61 1.89 17.21
CA VAL A 198 -12.45 0.75 16.85
C VAL A 198 -11.67 -0.53 17.10
N THR A 199 -12.39 -1.59 17.46
CA THR A 199 -11.82 -2.92 17.59
C THR A 199 -11.74 -3.54 16.20
N PHE A 200 -10.54 -3.96 15.81
CA PHE A 200 -10.25 -4.66 14.57
C PHE A 200 -9.90 -6.12 14.88
N HIS A 201 -10.38 -7.05 14.07
CA HIS A 201 -10.10 -8.48 14.24
C HIS A 201 -9.15 -8.93 13.14
N LYS A 202 -7.90 -9.18 13.54
CA LYS A 202 -6.84 -9.65 12.64
C LYS A 202 -6.59 -11.12 12.84
N LEU A 203 -6.34 -11.87 11.77
CA LEU A 203 -5.92 -13.25 11.88
C LEU A 203 -4.41 -13.40 12.02
N VAL A 204 -4.00 -14.32 12.89
CA VAL A 204 -2.59 -14.62 13.13
C VAL A 204 -1.96 -15.26 11.89
N GLY A 205 -0.76 -14.80 11.51
CA GLY A 205 0.05 -15.40 10.46
C GLY A 205 -0.37 -15.09 9.01
N ARG A 206 -1.37 -14.23 8.80
CA ARG A 206 -1.77 -13.76 7.46
C ARG A 206 -1.75 -12.23 7.41
N LEU A 207 -1.22 -11.69 6.32
CA LEU A 207 -0.94 -10.27 6.15
C LEU A 207 -2.04 -9.58 5.34
N ASP A 208 -2.70 -10.35 4.50
CA ASP A 208 -3.75 -9.96 3.56
C ASP A 208 -5.17 -9.97 4.15
N ASN A 209 -5.32 -10.36 5.41
CA ASN A 209 -6.59 -10.85 5.94
C ASN A 209 -6.93 -10.21 7.29
N SER A 210 -7.57 -9.04 7.26
CA SER A 210 -8.02 -8.35 8.47
C SER A 210 -9.44 -7.81 8.23
N ALA A 211 -10.34 -7.92 9.22
CA ALA A 211 -11.70 -7.38 9.13
C ALA A 211 -12.11 -6.67 10.44
N VAL A 212 -13.04 -5.71 10.37
CA VAL A 212 -13.47 -4.96 11.56
C VAL A 212 -14.33 -5.81 12.52
N SER A 213 -15.00 -6.85 12.01
CA SER A 213 -15.82 -7.76 12.82
C SER A 213 -15.14 -9.12 13.01
N ALA A 214 -15.22 -9.68 14.23
CA ALA A 214 -14.80 -11.06 14.53
C ALA A 214 -15.47 -12.09 13.60
N THR A 215 -16.78 -11.91 13.37
CA THR A 215 -17.56 -12.77 12.48
C THR A 215 -17.12 -12.59 11.03
N GLY A 216 -16.82 -11.35 10.61
CA GLY A 216 -16.29 -11.03 9.28
C GLY A 216 -14.92 -11.65 9.04
N ALA A 217 -14.01 -11.54 10.02
CA ALA A 217 -12.69 -12.15 9.97
C ALA A 217 -12.77 -13.68 9.86
N LYS A 218 -13.69 -14.30 10.59
CA LYS A 218 -13.89 -15.76 10.54
C LYS A 218 -14.49 -16.23 9.22
N LEU A 219 -15.46 -15.48 8.67
CA LEU A 219 -16.11 -15.77 7.39
C LEU A 219 -15.17 -15.59 6.19
N ALA A 220 -14.43 -14.48 6.15
CA ALA A 220 -13.54 -14.14 5.04
C ALA A 220 -12.37 -15.14 4.90
N PHE A 221 -11.87 -15.68 6.01
CA PHE A 221 -10.53 -16.28 6.01
C PHE A 221 -10.42 -17.68 6.65
N LYS A 222 -11.52 -18.23 7.19
CA LYS A 222 -11.64 -19.62 7.69
C LYS A 222 -10.53 -20.05 8.66
N SER A 223 -10.04 -19.15 9.51
CA SER A 223 -9.07 -19.42 10.59
C SER A 223 -9.72 -19.20 11.96
N ASN A 224 -9.23 -19.90 12.99
CA ASN A 224 -9.76 -19.83 14.36
C ASN A 224 -8.88 -18.99 15.32
N GLU A 225 -7.72 -18.49 14.87
CA GLU A 225 -6.84 -17.64 15.70
C GLU A 225 -6.95 -16.18 15.26
N GLU A 226 -7.70 -15.40 16.04
CA GLU A 226 -7.87 -13.96 15.88
C GLU A 226 -7.26 -13.17 17.04
N ILE A 227 -6.74 -11.98 16.74
CA ILE A 227 -6.29 -11.00 17.72
C ILE A 227 -7.16 -9.76 17.56
N ALA A 228 -7.76 -9.32 18.66
CA ALA A 228 -8.43 -8.03 18.73
C ALA A 228 -7.38 -6.93 18.89
N LEU A 229 -7.39 -5.97 17.96
CA LEU A 229 -6.51 -4.81 17.93
C LEU A 229 -7.34 -3.55 18.10
N GLN A 230 -6.95 -2.67 19.02
CA GLN A 230 -7.54 -1.33 19.09
C GLN A 230 -6.82 -0.42 18.11
N VAL A 231 -7.54 0.06 17.10
CA VAL A 231 -6.98 0.94 16.07
C VAL A 231 -7.70 2.28 16.09
N ARG A 232 -6.97 3.36 15.79
CA ARG A 232 -7.57 4.69 15.68
C ARG A 232 -8.58 4.72 14.54
N SER A 233 -9.71 5.36 14.75
CA SER A 233 -10.72 5.61 13.73
C SER A 233 -10.84 7.09 13.41
N ILE A 234 -11.03 7.41 12.13
CA ILE A 234 -11.17 8.79 11.67
C ILE A 234 -12.16 8.92 10.51
N PRO A 235 -13.06 9.92 10.51
CA PRO A 235 -13.84 10.26 9.34
C PRO A 235 -12.99 10.85 8.21
N ILE A 236 -13.28 10.47 6.97
CA ILE A 236 -12.60 11.01 5.78
C ILE A 236 -12.78 12.52 5.70
N ASP A 237 -13.97 13.01 6.05
CA ASP A 237 -14.29 14.44 6.08
C ASP A 237 -13.44 15.25 7.08
N GLU A 238 -12.81 14.60 8.07
CA GLU A 238 -11.89 15.26 9.01
C GLU A 238 -10.47 15.40 8.45
N VAL A 239 -10.14 14.66 7.39
CA VAL A 239 -8.80 14.62 6.78
C VAL A 239 -8.78 15.40 5.47
N ILE A 240 -9.83 15.29 4.67
CA ILE A 240 -9.88 15.89 3.33
C ILE A 240 -10.61 17.23 3.39
N PRO A 241 -9.93 18.37 3.25
CA PRO A 241 -10.58 19.67 3.27
C PRO A 241 -11.50 19.82 2.05
N GLU A 242 -12.53 20.67 2.19
CA GLU A 242 -13.51 20.93 1.12
C GLU A 242 -12.87 21.39 -0.19
N SER A 243 -11.75 22.11 -0.11
CA SER A 243 -11.01 22.64 -1.25
C SER A 243 -10.15 21.61 -1.99
N GLU A 244 -9.89 20.43 -1.44
CA GLU A 244 -9.02 19.41 -2.05
C GLU A 244 -9.84 18.54 -3.03
N PRO A 245 -9.56 18.60 -4.35
CA PRO A 245 -10.28 17.78 -5.33
C PRO A 245 -9.92 16.30 -5.20
N VAL A 246 -10.92 15.43 -5.14
CA VAL A 246 -10.74 13.97 -5.08
C VAL A 246 -11.22 13.34 -6.38
N LEU A 247 -10.34 12.63 -7.08
CA LEU A 247 -10.68 11.93 -8.31
C LEU A 247 -11.42 10.63 -8.03
N LEU A 248 -10.86 9.85 -7.12
CA LEU A 248 -11.26 8.47 -6.86
C LEU A 248 -11.14 8.18 -5.36
N LEU A 249 -12.20 7.61 -4.81
CA LEU A 249 -12.25 7.03 -3.48
C LEU A 249 -12.44 5.51 -3.63
N LYS A 250 -11.40 4.73 -3.30
CA LYS A 250 -11.49 3.28 -3.15
C LYS A 250 -11.79 2.94 -1.70
N ILE A 251 -12.70 2.01 -1.46
CA ILE A 251 -13.03 1.49 -0.13
C ILE A 251 -13.05 -0.05 -0.16
N ASP A 252 -12.08 -0.67 0.50
CA ASP A 252 -12.00 -2.12 0.63
C ASP A 252 -11.57 -2.42 2.06
N VAL A 253 -12.56 -2.52 2.96
CA VAL A 253 -12.35 -2.61 4.42
C VAL A 253 -13.05 -3.83 5.01
N GLN A 254 -13.40 -4.80 4.15
CA GLN A 254 -13.87 -6.12 4.52
C GLN A 254 -15.15 -6.06 5.39
N GLY A 255 -16.14 -5.30 4.93
CA GLY A 255 -17.48 -5.22 5.53
C GLY A 255 -17.79 -3.92 6.28
N TRP A 256 -16.82 -3.01 6.40
CA TRP A 256 -16.99 -1.73 7.11
C TRP A 256 -17.29 -0.54 6.16
N GLU A 257 -17.61 -0.82 4.90
CA GLU A 257 -17.74 0.16 3.82
C GLU A 257 -18.81 1.21 4.14
N TYR A 258 -19.95 0.78 4.71
CA TYR A 258 -21.04 1.69 5.09
C TYR A 258 -20.59 2.78 6.08
N HIS A 259 -19.76 2.43 7.06
CA HIS A 259 -19.26 3.38 8.05
C HIS A 259 -18.23 4.34 7.46
N VAL A 260 -17.37 3.86 6.55
CA VAL A 260 -16.44 4.71 5.80
C VAL A 260 -17.24 5.74 4.99
N LEU A 261 -18.25 5.30 4.26
CA LEU A 261 -19.09 6.16 3.41
C LEU A 261 -19.80 7.24 4.23
N LYS A 262 -20.36 6.90 5.40
CA LYS A 262 -20.93 7.88 6.33
C LYS A 262 -19.90 8.90 6.81
N GLY A 263 -18.67 8.46 7.09
CA GLY A 263 -17.55 9.33 7.46
C GLY A 263 -17.02 10.22 6.33
N ALA A 264 -17.49 10.01 5.10
CA ALA A 264 -17.18 10.80 3.92
C ALA A 264 -18.39 11.61 3.41
N SER A 265 -19.44 11.75 4.22
CA SER A 265 -20.72 12.34 3.79
C SER A 265 -20.57 13.71 3.12
N LYS A 266 -19.74 14.62 3.66
CA LYS A 266 -19.52 15.96 3.08
C LYS A 266 -18.79 15.86 1.75
N LEU A 267 -17.75 15.03 1.66
CA LEU A 267 -17.03 14.75 0.41
C LEU A 267 -17.98 14.21 -0.67
N LEU A 268 -18.87 13.27 -0.32
CA LEU A 268 -19.81 12.64 -1.25
C LEU A 268 -20.98 13.57 -1.63
N SER A 269 -21.37 14.47 -0.73
CA SER A 269 -22.41 15.48 -0.98
C SER A 269 -21.96 16.61 -1.91
N ARG A 270 -20.66 16.72 -2.26
CA ARG A 270 -20.16 17.72 -3.22
C ARG A 270 -20.90 17.69 -4.56
N LYS A 271 -20.86 18.80 -5.30
CA LYS A 271 -21.61 18.92 -6.56
C LYS A 271 -21.06 17.95 -7.61
N LYS A 272 -21.88 17.68 -8.64
CA LYS A 272 -21.43 16.97 -9.84
C LYS A 272 -20.14 17.60 -10.38
N GLY A 273 -19.13 16.77 -10.66
CA GLY A 273 -17.82 17.20 -11.12
C GLY A 273 -16.79 17.42 -10.02
N GLU A 274 -17.24 17.69 -8.79
CA GLU A 274 -16.39 17.83 -7.59
C GLU A 274 -16.42 16.58 -6.70
N ALA A 275 -17.53 15.83 -6.73
CA ALA A 275 -17.67 14.58 -6.00
C ALA A 275 -16.81 13.46 -6.63
N PRO A 276 -16.16 12.60 -5.83
CA PRO A 276 -15.26 11.59 -6.35
C PRO A 276 -15.99 10.46 -7.08
N TYR A 277 -15.29 9.77 -7.97
CA TYR A 277 -15.68 8.43 -8.38
C TYR A 277 -15.49 7.48 -7.18
N ILE A 278 -16.41 6.54 -6.96
CA ILE A 278 -16.32 5.59 -5.85
C ILE A 278 -16.15 4.18 -6.40
N ILE A 279 -15.20 3.44 -5.83
CA ILE A 279 -15.12 1.97 -5.94
C ILE A 279 -15.20 1.43 -4.53
N TYR A 280 -16.11 0.50 -4.26
CA TYR A 280 -16.16 -0.18 -2.96
C TYR A 280 -16.47 -1.68 -3.11
N GLU A 281 -15.95 -2.50 -2.19
CA GLU A 281 -16.29 -3.92 -2.13
C GLU A 281 -17.73 -4.08 -1.60
N GLU A 282 -18.57 -4.78 -2.36
CA GLU A 282 -19.97 -5.08 -2.01
C GLU A 282 -20.14 -6.58 -1.78
N ASP A 283 -19.55 -7.10 -0.70
CA ASP A 283 -19.81 -8.46 -0.21
C ASP A 283 -20.85 -8.46 0.91
N GLU A 284 -22.07 -8.88 0.59
CA GLU A 284 -23.21 -8.89 1.51
C GLU A 284 -22.94 -9.69 2.80
N ARG A 285 -22.11 -10.75 2.76
CA ARG A 285 -21.79 -11.53 3.96
C ARG A 285 -20.89 -10.76 4.91
N LEU A 286 -19.91 -10.05 4.37
CA LEU A 286 -19.00 -9.21 5.16
C LEU A 286 -19.72 -8.00 5.75
N LEU A 287 -20.60 -7.38 4.96
CA LEU A 287 -21.45 -6.26 5.39
C LEU A 287 -22.37 -6.68 6.54
N GLN A 288 -23.08 -7.81 6.40
CA GLN A 288 -23.96 -8.33 7.45
C GLN A 288 -23.19 -8.70 8.72
N ALA A 289 -22.00 -9.27 8.58
CA ALA A 289 -21.12 -9.57 9.72
C ALA A 289 -20.68 -8.30 10.48
N SER A 290 -20.75 -7.14 9.83
CA SER A 290 -20.43 -5.82 10.38
C SER A 290 -21.67 -4.98 10.69
N ASN A 291 -22.86 -5.59 10.77
CA ASN A 291 -24.15 -4.93 11.04
C ASN A 291 -24.52 -3.85 10.02
N SER A 292 -24.23 -4.10 8.74
CA SER A 292 -24.68 -3.29 7.61
C SER A 292 -25.16 -4.17 6.44
N SER A 293 -25.55 -3.56 5.33
CA SER A 293 -26.02 -4.27 4.13
C SER A 293 -25.73 -3.48 2.86
N ALA A 294 -25.69 -4.17 1.71
CA ALA A 294 -25.57 -3.50 0.41
C ALA A 294 -26.72 -2.51 0.18
N LYS A 295 -27.93 -2.84 0.67
CA LYS A 295 -29.09 -1.96 0.58
C LYS A 295 -28.86 -0.63 1.30
N GLU A 296 -28.35 -0.66 2.53
CA GLU A 296 -28.06 0.56 3.30
C GLU A 296 -26.99 1.44 2.63
N ILE A 297 -25.97 0.82 2.04
CA ILE A 297 -24.96 1.53 1.24
C ILE A 297 -25.61 2.21 0.04
N ARG A 298 -26.41 1.47 -0.74
CA ARG A 298 -27.07 1.99 -1.95
C ARG A 298 -28.03 3.13 -1.62
N ASP A 299 -28.85 2.98 -0.57
CA ASP A 299 -29.78 4.01 -0.10
C ASP A 299 -29.04 5.27 0.35
N PHE A 300 -27.93 5.11 1.10
CA PHE A 300 -27.11 6.24 1.51
C PHE A 300 -26.48 6.95 0.31
N LEU A 301 -25.87 6.21 -0.62
CA LEU A 301 -25.27 6.76 -1.84
C LEU A 301 -26.29 7.53 -2.67
N GLN A 302 -27.51 7.01 -2.82
CA GLN A 302 -28.61 7.73 -3.46
C GLN A 302 -28.97 9.03 -2.72
N SER A 303 -29.00 9.03 -1.39
CA SER A 303 -29.30 10.22 -0.58
C SER A 303 -28.27 11.34 -0.77
N VAL A 304 -27.02 11.00 -1.09
CA VAL A 304 -25.95 11.96 -1.41
C VAL A 304 -25.77 12.16 -2.92
N GLY A 305 -26.71 11.68 -3.74
CA GLY A 305 -26.82 11.97 -5.17
C GLY A 305 -26.10 11.00 -6.13
N TYR A 306 -25.60 9.87 -5.64
CA TYR A 306 -25.04 8.81 -6.48
C TYR A 306 -26.17 7.86 -6.92
N HIS A 307 -26.75 8.15 -8.08
CA HIS A 307 -27.83 7.34 -8.66
C HIS A 307 -27.34 6.29 -9.66
N GLU A 308 -26.08 6.39 -10.11
CA GLU A 308 -25.49 5.48 -11.08
C GLU A 308 -24.39 4.64 -10.45
N CYS A 309 -24.71 3.38 -10.17
CA CYS A 309 -23.78 2.38 -9.66
C CYS A 309 -23.82 1.11 -10.51
N THR A 310 -22.66 0.63 -10.97
CA THR A 310 -22.51 -0.63 -11.71
C THR A 310 -21.68 -1.63 -10.91
N GLN A 311 -21.98 -2.92 -11.04
CA GLN A 311 -21.27 -3.98 -10.32
C GLN A 311 -20.28 -4.71 -11.25
N HIS A 312 -19.05 -4.92 -10.79
CA HIS A 312 -17.96 -5.56 -11.49
C HIS A 312 -17.32 -6.62 -10.57
N GLY A 313 -17.84 -7.85 -10.63
CA GLY A 313 -17.46 -8.88 -9.66
C GLY A 313 -18.02 -8.55 -8.28
N THR A 314 -17.15 -8.47 -7.27
CA THR A 314 -17.51 -8.03 -5.92
C THR A 314 -17.47 -6.51 -5.76
N ASP A 315 -16.92 -5.77 -6.72
CA ASP A 315 -16.76 -4.32 -6.60
C ASP A 315 -17.96 -3.57 -7.18
N ALA A 316 -18.43 -2.56 -6.48
CA ALA A 316 -19.41 -1.60 -6.94
C ALA A 316 -18.72 -0.28 -7.33
N HIS A 317 -19.11 0.24 -8.49
CA HIS A 317 -18.56 1.43 -9.11
C HIS A 317 -19.63 2.49 -9.21
N CYS A 318 -19.49 3.61 -8.51
CA CYS A 318 -20.50 4.66 -8.46
C CYS A 318 -19.97 6.01 -8.93
N ILE A 319 -20.79 6.71 -9.71
CA ILE A 319 -20.51 8.06 -10.19
C ILE A 319 -21.69 8.99 -9.93
N LYS A 320 -21.38 10.23 -9.53
CA LYS A 320 -22.35 11.31 -9.42
C LYS A 320 -22.43 12.05 -10.77
N LYS A 321 -23.51 11.77 -11.50
CA LYS A 321 -23.83 12.45 -12.77
C LYS A 321 -24.67 13.71 -12.58
#